data_AF-A0A2L0N577-F1
#
_entry.id   AF-A0A2L0N577-F1
#
_cell.length_a   1.000
_cell.length_b   1.000
_cell.length_c   1.000
_cell.angle_alpha   90.00
_cell.angle_beta   90.00
_cell.angle_gamma   90.00
#
_symmetry.space_group_name_H-M   'P 1'
#
loop_
_entity.id
_entity.type
_entity.pdbx_description
1 polymer ?
#
loop_
_entity_poly.entity_id
_entity_poly.type
_entity_poly.pdbx_seq_one_letter_code
_entity_poly.pdbx_strand_id
1 'polypeptide(L)'
;MSTPARSPLKSPQNPGGSGPEDGAALLDAVESHHRRFNVFPSEAAYVAVVLWDAHTHLLDCFESTPRIAFLSPEPGSGKTRALEIIETVAPRPILTTDVSPAALFRSVSDTEARPTVLFDEVDATFGPKAAGNEDLRGLINSGHRRSGVVLRCVGDGSTQTVQPFPVYSALAMGGLGDLPDTIMSRSIIIRMRRRAPNEKVEPFRERIHKAEGHALRDRLAAWADGVRDQLHEAWPELPDGISDRPADVWEPLIAVADAAGGHWPARARAACVQLVTAAKANDKGSVGIRLLADLRDIFNGAERMLSADLVDQLTAMDDAPWADLDGKPLTTRALARMLGDYVTADNDPIKPRNIKTGPRTVAKGYYAADLADAWLRYCPLRSQESATSATAATAQVRPLFPVAEPVAVADTNPLPAPEHATAEAALP
;
A
#
# COMPACT_ATOMS: atom_id res chain seq x y z
N MET A 1 -27.93 32.61 -15.06
CA MET A 1 -27.17 31.87 -16.09
C MET A 1 -26.99 30.46 -15.54
N SER A 2 -27.77 29.52 -16.06
CA SER A 2 -27.85 28.15 -15.55
C SER A 2 -26.77 27.28 -16.18
N THR A 3 -25.99 26.61 -15.34
CA THR A 3 -25.00 25.59 -15.70
C THR A 3 -25.71 24.38 -16.33
N PRO A 4 -25.27 23.84 -17.48
CA PRO A 4 -25.92 22.67 -18.05
C PRO A 4 -25.47 21.41 -17.29
N ALA A 5 -26.44 20.59 -16.86
CA ALA A 5 -26.19 19.26 -16.33
C ALA A 5 -25.67 18.34 -17.44
N ARG A 6 -24.50 17.70 -17.23
CA ARG A 6 -23.89 16.74 -18.16
C ARG A 6 -24.46 15.34 -17.94
N SER A 7 -24.73 14.64 -19.04
CA SER A 7 -25.41 13.33 -19.06
C SER A 7 -24.47 12.16 -18.77
N PRO A 8 -24.97 11.07 -18.15
CA PRO A 8 -24.21 9.83 -17.98
C PRO A 8 -23.96 9.12 -19.33
N LEU A 9 -22.82 8.43 -19.40
CA LEU A 9 -22.30 7.68 -20.55
C LEU A 9 -23.36 6.75 -21.16
N LYS A 10 -23.61 6.86 -22.47
CA LYS A 10 -24.40 5.91 -23.26
C LYS A 10 -23.47 4.93 -23.97
N SER A 11 -23.78 3.64 -23.86
CA SER A 11 -23.07 2.55 -24.55
C SER A 11 -23.31 2.60 -26.08
N PRO A 12 -22.26 2.55 -26.91
CA PRO A 12 -22.42 2.40 -28.36
C PRO A 12 -22.56 0.91 -28.75
N GLN A 13 -23.55 0.61 -29.59
CA GLN A 13 -23.61 -0.66 -30.34
C GLN A 13 -22.91 -0.46 -31.69
N ASN A 14 -22.00 -1.37 -32.06
CA ASN A 14 -21.31 -1.38 -33.35
C ASN A 14 -21.46 -2.77 -34.01
N PRO A 15 -21.78 -2.89 -35.32
CA PRO A 15 -21.92 -4.18 -35.99
C PRO A 15 -20.71 -4.52 -36.88
N GLY A 16 -20.04 -5.65 -36.62
CA GLY A 16 -19.12 -6.31 -37.56
C GLY A 16 -17.77 -6.73 -36.97
N GLY A 17 -17.59 -8.03 -36.73
CA GLY A 17 -16.44 -8.64 -36.04
C GLY A 17 -16.86 -9.13 -34.65
N SER A 18 -16.30 -10.25 -34.16
CA SER A 18 -16.59 -10.80 -32.82
C SER A 18 -16.83 -9.69 -31.79
N GLY A 19 -17.97 -9.72 -31.10
CA GLY A 19 -18.42 -8.60 -30.26
C GLY A 19 -17.34 -8.06 -29.33
N PRO A 20 -17.43 -6.79 -28.91
CA PRO A 20 -16.43 -6.15 -28.06
C PRO A 20 -16.12 -7.06 -26.87
N GLU A 21 -14.84 -7.29 -26.62
CA GLU A 21 -14.41 -8.14 -25.51
C GLU A 21 -15.01 -7.62 -24.21
N ASP A 22 -15.70 -8.49 -23.48
CA ASP A 22 -16.33 -8.14 -22.20
C ASP A 22 -15.23 -7.86 -21.17
N GLY A 23 -15.02 -6.57 -20.89
CA GLY A 23 -13.99 -6.10 -19.97
C GLY A 23 -14.16 -6.68 -18.57
N ALA A 24 -15.39 -6.77 -18.06
CA ALA A 24 -15.62 -7.30 -16.72
C ALA A 24 -15.22 -8.78 -16.62
N ALA A 25 -15.62 -9.60 -17.61
CA ALA A 25 -15.25 -11.01 -17.67
C ALA A 25 -13.74 -11.21 -17.92
N LEU A 26 -13.09 -10.32 -18.67
CA LEU A 26 -11.64 -10.35 -18.87
C LEU A 26 -10.89 -10.05 -17.57
N LEU A 27 -11.26 -9.00 -16.84
CA LEU A 27 -10.65 -8.69 -15.55
C LEU A 27 -10.90 -9.80 -14.52
N ASP A 28 -12.07 -10.48 -14.55
CA ASP A 28 -12.32 -11.66 -13.71
C ASP A 28 -11.38 -12.84 -14.04
N ALA A 29 -11.04 -13.01 -15.32
CA ALA A 29 -10.06 -14.01 -15.76
C ALA A 29 -8.63 -13.67 -15.30
N VAL A 30 -8.24 -12.39 -15.37
CA VAL A 30 -6.95 -11.90 -14.86
C VAL A 30 -6.88 -12.08 -13.34
N GLU A 31 -7.95 -11.73 -12.60
CA GLU A 31 -8.04 -11.96 -11.17
C GLU A 31 -7.90 -13.44 -10.81
N SER A 32 -8.61 -14.31 -11.54
CA SER A 32 -8.52 -15.76 -11.37
C SER A 32 -7.10 -16.27 -11.62
N HIS A 33 -6.38 -15.70 -12.59
CA HIS A 33 -4.99 -16.01 -12.84
C HIS A 33 -4.09 -15.62 -11.66
N HIS A 34 -4.25 -14.42 -11.08
CA HIS A 34 -3.51 -14.06 -9.87
C HIS A 34 -3.84 -14.98 -8.70
N ARG A 35 -5.12 -15.30 -8.46
CA ARG A 35 -5.55 -16.14 -7.33
C ARG A 35 -4.98 -17.55 -7.38
N ARG A 36 -4.69 -18.08 -8.58
CA ARG A 36 -4.03 -19.39 -8.71
C ARG A 36 -2.64 -19.40 -8.09
N PHE A 37 -1.89 -18.30 -8.17
CA PHE A 37 -0.46 -18.29 -7.81
C PHE A 37 -0.11 -17.38 -6.62
N ASN A 38 -0.96 -16.40 -6.32
CA ASN A 38 -0.78 -15.41 -5.27
C ASN A 38 -1.84 -15.53 -4.18
N VAL A 39 -1.41 -15.26 -2.94
CA VAL A 39 -2.30 -14.99 -1.80
C VAL A 39 -2.09 -13.54 -1.39
N PHE A 40 -2.95 -12.65 -1.87
CA PHE A 40 -2.89 -11.24 -1.46
C PHE A 40 -3.61 -11.03 -0.11
N PRO A 41 -3.23 -10.00 0.66
CA PRO A 41 -3.71 -9.81 2.03
C PRO A 41 -5.21 -9.48 2.13
N SER A 42 -5.84 -9.05 1.04
CA SER A 42 -7.25 -8.67 1.00
C SER A 42 -7.82 -8.75 -0.43
N GLU A 43 -9.15 -8.77 -0.53
CA GLU A 43 -9.87 -8.66 -1.80
C GLU A 43 -9.54 -7.35 -2.54
N ALA A 44 -9.39 -6.24 -1.80
CA ALA A 44 -8.97 -4.96 -2.37
C ALA A 44 -7.59 -5.02 -3.04
N ALA A 45 -6.67 -5.84 -2.52
CA ALA A 45 -5.37 -6.02 -3.13
C ALA A 45 -5.45 -6.76 -4.47
N TYR A 46 -6.33 -7.77 -4.62
CA TYR A 46 -6.60 -8.38 -5.92
C TYR A 46 -7.17 -7.38 -6.91
N VAL A 47 -8.16 -6.58 -6.49
CA VAL A 47 -8.76 -5.54 -7.34
C VAL A 47 -7.71 -4.54 -7.81
N ALA A 48 -6.87 -4.05 -6.90
CA ALA A 48 -5.83 -3.08 -7.24
C ALA A 48 -4.81 -3.64 -8.26
N VAL A 49 -4.35 -4.89 -8.06
CA VAL A 49 -3.37 -5.52 -8.96
C VAL A 49 -3.97 -5.74 -10.35
N VAL A 50 -5.18 -6.29 -10.43
CA VAL A 50 -5.84 -6.57 -11.72
C VAL A 50 -6.10 -5.30 -12.51
N LEU A 51 -6.59 -4.26 -11.84
CA LEU A 51 -6.79 -2.95 -12.48
C LEU A 51 -5.46 -2.33 -12.90
N TRP A 52 -4.41 -2.48 -12.09
CA TRP A 52 -3.08 -1.99 -12.41
C TRP A 52 -2.53 -2.67 -13.68
N ASP A 53 -2.68 -4.00 -13.80
CA ASP A 53 -2.27 -4.76 -14.98
C ASP A 53 -3.00 -4.26 -16.22
N ALA A 54 -4.32 -4.11 -16.17
CA ALA A 54 -5.10 -3.57 -17.28
C ALA A 54 -4.68 -2.13 -17.63
N HIS A 55 -4.44 -1.28 -16.63
CA HIS A 55 -3.95 0.08 -16.82
C HIS A 55 -2.59 0.13 -17.55
N THR A 56 -1.71 -0.87 -17.39
CA THR A 56 -0.40 -0.87 -18.08
C THR A 56 -0.53 -0.89 -19.61
N HIS A 57 -1.63 -1.44 -20.15
CA HIS A 57 -1.96 -1.42 -21.58
C HIS A 57 -2.54 -0.07 -22.07
N LEU A 58 -2.94 0.78 -21.12
CA LEU A 58 -3.66 2.04 -21.33
C LEU A 58 -2.86 3.26 -20.85
N LEU A 59 -1.57 3.11 -20.56
CA LEU A 59 -0.71 4.16 -20.00
C LEU A 59 -0.83 5.51 -20.71
N ASP A 60 -0.98 5.50 -22.04
CA ASP A 60 -1.07 6.70 -22.86
C ASP A 60 -2.42 7.44 -22.80
N CYS A 61 -3.39 6.90 -22.07
CA CYS A 61 -4.67 7.56 -21.80
C CYS A 61 -4.60 8.46 -20.55
N PHE A 62 -3.55 8.36 -19.74
CA PHE A 62 -3.49 8.99 -18.42
C PHE A 62 -2.32 9.98 -18.29
N GLU A 63 -2.54 11.05 -17.51
CA GLU A 63 -1.49 12.01 -17.16
C GLU A 63 -0.58 11.52 -16.04
N SER A 64 -1.08 10.60 -15.22
CA SER A 64 -0.34 9.98 -14.14
C SER A 64 -0.52 8.47 -14.14
N THR A 65 0.48 7.77 -13.60
CA THR A 65 0.50 6.31 -13.51
C THR A 65 0.79 5.89 -12.07
N PRO A 66 -0.08 5.08 -11.43
CA PRO A 66 0.19 4.55 -10.12
C PRO A 66 1.40 3.62 -10.15
N ARG A 67 2.26 3.77 -9.15
CA ARG A 67 3.22 2.72 -8.81
C ARG A 67 2.50 1.65 -8.02
N ILE A 68 2.95 0.40 -8.08
CA ILE A 68 2.46 -0.64 -7.17
C ILE A 68 3.63 -1.24 -6.39
N ALA A 69 3.49 -1.37 -5.08
CA ALA A 69 4.57 -1.81 -4.20
C ALA A 69 4.12 -2.99 -3.35
N PHE A 70 4.69 -4.16 -3.61
CA PHE A 70 4.55 -5.35 -2.77
C PHE A 70 5.60 -5.27 -1.67
N LEU A 71 5.18 -5.02 -0.43
CA LEU A 71 6.07 -4.79 0.70
C LEU A 71 5.79 -5.77 1.83
N SER A 72 6.82 -6.28 2.49
CA SER A 72 6.67 -7.15 3.67
C SER A 72 7.78 -6.93 4.68
N PRO A 73 7.54 -7.16 5.98
CA PRO A 73 8.62 -7.13 6.98
C PRO A 73 9.61 -8.29 6.79
N GLU A 74 9.11 -9.43 6.29
CA GLU A 74 9.86 -10.69 6.23
C GLU A 74 9.95 -11.26 4.81
N PRO A 75 11.05 -11.97 4.48
CA PRO A 75 11.16 -12.77 3.26
C PRO A 75 10.10 -13.88 3.17
N GLY A 76 9.88 -14.40 1.97
CA GLY A 76 8.97 -15.54 1.72
C GLY A 76 7.48 -15.18 1.72
N SER A 77 7.14 -13.90 1.58
CA SER A 77 5.75 -13.41 1.56
C SER A 77 5.12 -13.36 0.16
N GLY A 78 5.80 -13.85 -0.89
CA GLY A 78 5.25 -13.91 -2.26
C GLY A 78 5.39 -12.65 -3.12
N LYS A 79 6.24 -11.68 -2.72
CA LYS A 79 6.49 -10.43 -3.48
C LYS A 79 7.00 -10.68 -4.91
N THR A 80 8.10 -11.43 -5.02
CA THR A 80 8.68 -11.87 -6.30
C THR A 80 7.65 -12.60 -7.14
N ARG A 81 6.86 -13.50 -6.52
CA ARG A 81 5.79 -14.21 -7.24
C ARG A 81 4.76 -13.25 -7.82
N ALA A 82 4.35 -12.23 -7.09
CA ALA A 82 3.42 -11.23 -7.61
C ALA A 82 3.99 -10.54 -8.86
N LEU A 83 5.26 -10.14 -8.84
CA LEU A 83 5.94 -9.54 -9.99
C LEU A 83 6.06 -10.52 -11.17
N GLU A 84 6.41 -11.79 -10.93
CA GLU A 84 6.49 -12.82 -11.97
C GLU A 84 5.13 -13.08 -12.65
N ILE A 85 4.01 -13.00 -11.92
CA ILE A 85 2.68 -13.14 -12.54
C ILE A 85 2.36 -11.89 -13.37
N ILE A 86 2.62 -10.69 -12.84
CA ILE A 86 2.48 -9.42 -13.56
C ILE A 86 3.29 -9.44 -14.86
N GLU A 87 4.52 -9.97 -14.83
CA GLU A 87 5.38 -10.13 -16.01
C GLU A 87 4.67 -10.86 -17.15
N THR A 88 3.81 -11.84 -16.85
CA THR A 88 3.11 -12.59 -17.89
C THR A 88 1.93 -11.84 -18.51
N VAL A 89 1.33 -10.88 -17.80
CA VAL A 89 0.10 -10.16 -18.21
C VAL A 89 0.34 -8.71 -18.66
N ALA A 90 1.46 -8.11 -18.29
CA ALA A 90 1.82 -6.74 -18.62
C ALA A 90 2.42 -6.63 -20.05
N PRO A 91 2.28 -5.47 -20.72
CA PRO A 91 2.93 -5.21 -21.99
C PRO A 91 4.41 -4.88 -21.78
N ARG A 92 5.27 -5.49 -22.61
CA ARG A 92 6.72 -5.24 -22.66
C ARG A 92 7.38 -5.18 -21.26
N PRO A 93 7.24 -6.25 -20.46
CA PRO A 93 7.76 -6.25 -19.10
C PRO A 93 9.30 -6.27 -19.10
N ILE A 94 9.90 -5.56 -18.16
CA ILE A 94 11.32 -5.68 -17.80
C ILE A 94 11.38 -6.01 -16.32
N LEU A 95 11.62 -7.28 -16.00
CA LEU A 95 11.89 -7.72 -14.63
C LEU A 95 13.38 -7.57 -14.31
N THR A 96 13.70 -6.87 -13.23
CA THR A 96 15.07 -6.66 -12.78
C THR A 96 15.17 -6.62 -11.25
N THR A 97 16.32 -7.04 -10.71
CA THR A 97 16.71 -6.92 -9.30
C THR A 97 17.68 -5.77 -9.06
N ASP A 98 18.27 -5.22 -10.12
CA ASP A 98 19.18 -4.06 -10.06
C ASP A 98 19.14 -3.29 -11.38
N VAL A 99 19.14 -1.96 -11.31
CA VAL A 99 19.15 -1.11 -12.49
C VAL A 99 19.86 0.21 -12.20
N SER A 100 20.88 0.52 -12.99
CA SER A 100 21.50 1.85 -12.92
C SER A 100 20.51 2.93 -13.38
N PRO A 101 20.58 4.16 -12.84
CA PRO A 101 19.76 5.26 -13.34
C PRO A 101 19.89 5.46 -14.85
N ALA A 102 21.11 5.23 -15.39
CA ALA A 102 21.40 5.36 -16.82
C ALA A 102 20.71 4.31 -17.69
N ALA A 103 20.70 3.05 -17.26
CA ALA A 103 19.96 2.00 -17.95
C ALA A 103 18.47 2.29 -17.89
N LEU A 104 17.93 2.62 -16.71
CA LEU A 104 16.50 2.83 -16.53
C LEU A 104 15.96 3.97 -17.38
N PHE A 105 16.58 5.17 -17.35
CA PHE A 105 16.06 6.29 -18.13
C PHE A 105 16.10 5.99 -19.63
N ARG A 106 17.14 5.33 -20.14
CA ARG A 106 17.24 4.96 -21.56
C ARG A 106 16.18 3.93 -21.96
N SER A 107 15.91 2.95 -21.09
CA SER A 107 14.87 1.94 -21.33
C SER A 107 13.47 2.54 -21.40
N VAL A 108 13.16 3.54 -20.57
CA VAL A 108 11.80 4.13 -20.52
C VAL A 108 11.59 5.31 -21.47
N SER A 109 12.67 5.89 -22.01
CA SER A 109 12.58 7.07 -22.88
C SER A 109 12.10 6.77 -24.30
N ASP A 110 12.12 5.50 -24.71
CA ASP A 110 11.47 5.09 -25.95
C ASP A 110 9.96 5.15 -25.77
N THR A 111 9.32 6.19 -26.30
CA THR A 111 7.88 6.41 -26.16
C THR A 111 7.05 5.42 -26.97
N GLU A 112 7.59 4.87 -28.05
CA GLU A 112 6.91 3.88 -28.88
C GLU A 112 7.02 2.48 -28.27
N ALA A 113 8.15 2.17 -27.63
CA ALA A 113 8.46 0.88 -27.02
C ALA A 113 8.49 0.89 -25.48
N ARG A 114 7.80 1.84 -24.84
CA ARG A 114 7.84 2.03 -23.38
C ARG A 114 7.56 0.72 -22.62
N PRO A 115 8.46 0.30 -21.72
CA PRO A 115 8.31 -0.94 -20.98
C PRO A 115 7.44 -0.75 -19.73
N THR A 116 6.92 -1.87 -19.22
CA THR A 116 6.44 -1.99 -17.84
C THR A 116 7.61 -2.45 -16.98
N VAL A 117 8.07 -1.62 -16.05
CA VAL A 117 9.24 -1.96 -15.22
C VAL A 117 8.79 -2.73 -13.98
N LEU A 118 9.43 -3.86 -13.70
CA LEU A 118 9.20 -4.69 -12.52
C LEU A 118 10.52 -4.76 -11.75
N PHE A 119 10.59 -4.08 -10.61
CA PHE A 119 11.81 -3.94 -9.83
C PHE A 119 11.71 -4.74 -8.53
N ASP A 120 12.25 -5.96 -8.54
CA ASP A 120 12.34 -6.79 -7.35
C ASP A 120 13.56 -6.41 -6.48
N GLU A 121 13.54 -6.84 -5.22
CA GLU A 121 14.59 -6.53 -4.23
C GLU A 121 14.93 -5.04 -4.12
N VAL A 122 13.93 -4.17 -4.27
CA VAL A 122 14.12 -2.70 -4.24
C VAL A 122 14.67 -2.20 -2.90
N ASP A 123 14.54 -3.00 -1.83
CA ASP A 123 15.14 -2.75 -0.52
C ASP A 123 16.67 -2.87 -0.51
N ALA A 124 17.29 -3.55 -1.48
CA ALA A 124 18.73 -3.48 -1.66
C ALA A 124 19.21 -2.06 -2.00
N THR A 125 18.35 -1.25 -2.64
CA THR A 125 18.64 0.14 -3.00
C THR A 125 18.12 1.14 -1.97
N PHE A 126 16.93 0.92 -1.42
CA PHE A 126 16.23 1.89 -0.56
C PHE A 126 15.92 1.41 0.85
N GLY A 127 16.33 0.21 1.22
CA GLY A 127 16.10 -0.33 2.55
C GLY A 127 16.92 0.39 3.63
N PRO A 128 16.64 0.16 4.92
CA PRO A 128 17.26 0.90 6.04
C PRO A 128 18.79 0.81 6.11
N LYS A 129 19.38 -0.24 5.53
CA LYS A 129 20.84 -0.47 5.49
C LYS A 129 21.47 -0.10 4.14
N ALA A 130 20.67 0.30 3.16
CA ALA A 130 21.17 0.68 1.85
C ALA A 130 21.77 2.09 1.89
N ALA A 131 22.73 2.36 1.01
CA ALA A 131 23.30 3.71 0.85
C ALA A 131 22.31 4.71 0.24
N GLY A 132 21.16 4.23 -0.26
CA GLY A 132 20.21 5.01 -1.04
C GLY A 132 20.67 5.24 -2.47
N ASN A 133 19.77 5.76 -3.30
CA ASN A 133 20.07 6.19 -4.66
C ASN A 133 19.14 7.34 -5.05
N GLU A 134 19.60 8.57 -4.80
CA GLU A 134 18.80 9.78 -4.99
C GLU A 134 18.44 10.02 -6.46
N ASP A 135 19.33 9.67 -7.39
CA ASP A 135 19.07 9.76 -8.82
C ASP A 135 17.98 8.80 -9.26
N LEU A 136 18.02 7.56 -8.77
CA LEU A 136 17.00 6.55 -9.04
C LEU A 136 15.67 6.94 -8.40
N ARG A 137 15.69 7.43 -7.15
CA ARG A 137 14.51 7.95 -6.45
C ARG A 137 13.88 9.11 -7.22
N GLY A 138 14.68 10.06 -7.69
CA GLY A 138 14.25 11.18 -8.50
C GLY A 138 13.61 10.72 -9.81
N LEU A 139 14.19 9.72 -10.46
CA LEU A 139 13.64 9.16 -11.69
C LEU A 139 12.30 8.43 -11.46
N ILE A 140 12.21 7.58 -10.43
CA ILE A 140 10.97 6.89 -10.03
C ILE A 140 9.88 7.93 -9.71
N ASN A 141 10.22 8.98 -8.96
CA ASN A 141 9.29 10.04 -8.60
C ASN A 141 8.88 10.89 -9.81
N SER A 142 9.75 11.14 -10.77
CA SER A 142 9.40 11.92 -11.97
C SER A 142 8.51 11.10 -12.91
N GLY A 143 8.83 9.81 -13.08
CA GLY A 143 8.16 8.93 -14.04
C GLY A 143 6.72 8.56 -13.73
N HIS A 144 6.16 8.97 -12.58
CA HIS A 144 4.73 8.79 -12.31
C HIS A 144 3.85 9.76 -13.11
N ARG A 145 4.41 10.83 -13.68
CA ARG A 145 3.67 11.83 -14.49
C ARG A 145 4.15 11.82 -15.92
N ARG A 146 3.22 12.02 -16.86
CA ARG A 146 3.48 12.04 -18.30
C ARG A 146 4.46 13.12 -18.73
N SER A 147 4.43 14.26 -18.04
CA SER A 147 5.37 15.37 -18.21
C SER A 147 6.74 15.12 -17.56
N GLY A 148 6.94 13.96 -16.92
CA GLY A 148 8.18 13.61 -16.22
C GLY A 148 9.34 13.47 -17.19
N VAL A 149 10.34 14.35 -17.03
CA VAL A 149 11.57 14.38 -17.84
C VAL A 149 12.78 14.43 -16.92
N VAL A 150 13.86 13.77 -17.32
CA VAL A 150 15.20 13.95 -16.71
C VAL A 150 16.17 14.49 -17.74
N LEU A 151 17.02 15.44 -17.33
CA LEU A 151 18.09 15.97 -18.18
C LEU A 151 19.36 15.16 -17.95
N ARG A 152 20.02 14.75 -19.03
CA ARG A 152 21.28 14.00 -18.98
C ARG A 152 22.25 14.53 -20.03
N CYS A 153 23.52 14.62 -19.66
CA CYS A 153 24.58 14.90 -20.62
C CYS A 153 24.83 13.64 -21.46
N VAL A 154 24.83 13.81 -22.78
CA VAL A 154 25.08 12.75 -23.75
C VAL A 154 26.10 13.25 -24.76
N GLY A 155 27.10 12.42 -25.04
CA GLY A 155 28.15 12.69 -26.01
C GLY A 155 29.45 11.99 -25.67
N ASP A 156 30.41 12.06 -26.59
CA ASP A 156 31.76 11.53 -26.40
C ASP A 156 32.78 12.67 -26.31
N GLY A 157 33.78 12.50 -25.44
CA GLY A 157 34.84 13.46 -25.18
C GLY A 157 34.32 14.88 -24.91
N SER A 158 34.82 15.84 -25.69
CA SER A 158 34.51 17.27 -25.56
C SER A 158 33.14 17.69 -26.10
N THR A 159 32.40 16.79 -26.76
CA THR A 159 31.11 17.12 -27.38
C THR A 159 29.96 16.63 -26.51
N GLN A 160 29.79 17.25 -25.33
CA GLN A 160 28.70 16.93 -24.41
C GLN A 160 27.49 17.83 -24.67
N THR A 161 26.32 17.24 -24.88
CA THR A 161 25.06 17.97 -25.03
C THR A 161 24.07 17.55 -23.95
N VAL A 162 23.34 18.50 -23.38
CA VAL A 162 22.25 18.19 -22.44
C VAL A 162 21.03 17.77 -23.24
N GLN A 163 20.53 16.57 -22.99
CA GLN A 163 19.35 16.01 -23.66
C GLN A 163 18.25 15.70 -22.65
N PRO A 164 16.98 16.03 -22.96
CA PRO A 164 15.83 15.61 -22.18
C PRO A 164 15.44 14.17 -22.49
N PHE A 165 15.15 13.40 -21.45
CA PHE A 165 14.70 12.02 -21.50
C PHE A 165 13.35 11.88 -20.79
N PRO A 166 12.25 11.59 -21.50
CA PRO A 166 10.97 11.27 -20.89
C PRO A 166 11.09 10.02 -20.00
N VAL A 167 10.51 10.04 -18.80
CA VAL A 167 10.64 8.93 -17.84
C VAL A 167 9.31 8.35 -17.38
N TYR A 168 8.21 8.77 -18.01
CA TYR A 168 6.89 8.22 -17.73
C TYR A 168 6.84 6.72 -18.05
N SER A 169 6.45 5.88 -17.09
CA SER A 169 6.33 4.43 -17.24
C SER A 169 5.65 3.80 -16.01
N ALA A 170 4.90 2.70 -16.24
CA ALA A 170 4.40 1.84 -15.17
C ALA A 170 5.56 1.17 -14.45
N LEU A 171 5.51 1.17 -13.11
CA LEU A 171 6.50 0.48 -12.27
C LEU A 171 5.82 -0.28 -11.13
N ALA A 172 6.11 -1.57 -11.08
CA ALA A 172 5.84 -2.43 -9.92
C ALA A 172 7.14 -2.69 -9.14
N MET A 173 7.06 -2.73 -7.82
CA MET A 173 8.21 -2.92 -6.93
C MET A 173 7.96 -4.04 -5.93
N GLY A 174 8.99 -4.83 -5.63
CA GLY A 174 9.00 -5.83 -4.57
C GLY A 174 10.13 -5.54 -3.60
N GLY A 175 9.85 -5.40 -2.30
CA GLY A 175 10.89 -5.10 -1.32
C GLY A 175 10.55 -5.41 0.13
N LEU A 176 11.57 -5.48 0.98
CA LEU A 176 11.44 -5.57 2.42
C LEU A 176 11.26 -4.18 3.07
N GLY A 177 10.43 -4.14 4.11
CA GLY A 177 10.20 -2.91 4.88
C GLY A 177 9.42 -1.84 4.10
N ASP A 178 9.78 -0.58 4.33
CA ASP A 178 9.16 0.59 3.72
C ASP A 178 10.08 1.19 2.64
N LEU A 179 9.46 1.81 1.64
CA LEU A 179 10.17 2.62 0.64
C LEU A 179 10.22 4.07 1.11
N PRO A 180 11.04 4.94 0.49
CA PRO A 180 10.99 6.37 0.77
C PRO A 180 9.57 6.93 0.59
N ASP A 181 9.12 7.81 1.51
CA ASP A 181 7.76 8.37 1.53
C ASP A 181 7.34 9.01 0.19
N THR A 182 8.31 9.60 -0.51
CA THR A 182 8.08 10.18 -1.85
C THR A 182 7.64 9.13 -2.88
N ILE A 183 8.15 7.90 -2.79
CA ILE A 183 7.74 6.78 -3.65
C ILE A 183 6.41 6.21 -3.12
N MET A 184 6.31 5.97 -1.79
CA MET A 184 5.11 5.39 -1.18
C MET A 184 3.85 6.20 -1.44
N SER A 185 3.94 7.53 -1.34
CA SER A 185 2.80 8.44 -1.60
C SER A 185 2.33 8.47 -3.06
N ARG A 186 3.07 7.85 -3.99
CA ARG A 186 2.70 7.67 -5.40
C ARG A 186 2.41 6.20 -5.74
N SER A 187 2.36 5.36 -4.72
CA SER A 187 2.24 3.90 -4.85
C SER A 187 0.95 3.40 -4.22
N ILE A 188 0.37 2.37 -4.84
CA ILE A 188 -0.58 1.48 -4.19
C ILE A 188 0.24 0.43 -3.43
N ILE A 189 0.11 0.42 -2.11
CA ILE A 189 0.94 -0.42 -1.24
C ILE A 189 0.17 -1.70 -0.91
N ILE A 190 0.71 -2.84 -1.35
CA ILE A 190 0.21 -4.16 -1.01
C ILE A 190 1.11 -4.74 0.09
N ARG A 191 0.62 -4.73 1.34
CA ARG A 191 1.33 -5.26 2.51
C ARG A 191 1.22 -6.79 2.55
N MET A 192 2.19 -7.45 1.94
CA MET A 192 2.27 -8.89 1.82
C MET A 192 2.56 -9.53 3.18
N ARG A 193 1.96 -10.71 3.41
CA ARG A 193 2.20 -11.57 4.57
C ARG A 193 2.52 -12.98 4.10
N ARG A 194 3.28 -13.74 4.90
CA ARG A 194 3.47 -15.17 4.62
C ARG A 194 2.11 -15.85 4.57
N ARG A 195 1.91 -16.68 3.55
CA ARG A 195 0.71 -17.51 3.45
C ARG A 195 0.59 -18.38 4.71
N ALA A 196 -0.63 -18.50 5.22
CA ALA A 196 -0.95 -19.42 6.29
C ALA A 196 -0.92 -20.87 5.76
N PRO A 197 -0.71 -21.88 6.63
CA PRO A 197 -0.67 -23.28 6.20
C PRO A 197 -1.93 -23.78 5.47
N ASN A 198 -3.08 -23.15 5.71
CA ASN A 198 -4.36 -23.44 5.07
C ASN A 198 -4.58 -22.70 3.74
N GLU A 199 -3.77 -21.70 3.42
CA GLU A 199 -3.85 -20.96 2.16
C GLU A 199 -3.03 -21.69 1.09
N LYS A 200 -3.72 -22.43 0.22
CA LYS A 200 -3.10 -23.20 -0.86
C LYS A 200 -3.17 -22.42 -2.17
N VAL A 201 -2.05 -22.41 -2.88
CA VAL A 201 -1.90 -21.88 -4.25
C VAL A 201 -1.21 -22.91 -5.11
N GLU A 202 -1.47 -22.83 -6.41
CA GLU A 202 -0.81 -23.62 -7.43
C GLU A 202 0.68 -23.22 -7.52
N PRO A 203 1.61 -24.19 -7.62
CA PRO A 203 3.01 -23.88 -7.88
C PRO A 203 3.17 -23.31 -9.30
N PHE A 204 3.49 -22.02 -9.42
CA PHE A 204 3.80 -21.45 -10.72
C PHE A 204 5.09 -22.05 -11.29
N ARG A 205 5.00 -22.38 -12.57
CA ARG A 205 6.07 -22.92 -13.41
C ARG A 205 6.05 -22.18 -14.73
N GLU A 206 7.09 -21.39 -15.00
CA GLU A 206 7.14 -20.52 -16.17
C GLU A 206 6.88 -21.29 -17.48
N ARG A 207 7.56 -22.44 -17.68
CA ARG A 207 7.40 -23.29 -18.87
C ARG A 207 5.98 -23.82 -19.13
N ILE A 208 5.08 -23.77 -18.15
CA ILE A 208 3.69 -24.23 -18.28
C ILE A 208 2.77 -23.00 -18.36
N HIS A 209 2.90 -22.08 -17.42
CA HIS A 209 1.88 -21.07 -17.16
C HIS A 209 2.13 -19.74 -17.88
N LYS A 210 3.36 -19.49 -18.38
CA LYS A 210 3.69 -18.23 -19.07
C LYS A 210 2.81 -18.01 -20.30
N ALA A 211 2.51 -19.08 -21.05
CA ALA A 211 1.63 -19.02 -22.21
C ALA A 211 0.18 -18.64 -21.83
N GLU A 212 -0.31 -19.10 -20.68
CA GLU A 212 -1.65 -18.74 -20.18
C GLU A 212 -1.73 -17.26 -19.81
N GLY A 213 -0.70 -16.72 -19.14
CA GLY A 213 -0.61 -15.29 -18.85
C GLY A 213 -0.46 -14.43 -20.11
N HIS A 214 0.37 -14.85 -21.07
CA HIS A 214 0.48 -14.16 -22.37
C HIS A 214 -0.85 -14.12 -23.13
N ALA A 215 -1.67 -15.17 -23.07
CA ALA A 215 -3.00 -15.14 -23.68
C ALA A 215 -3.90 -14.08 -23.03
N LEU A 216 -3.79 -13.86 -21.71
CA LEU A 216 -4.48 -12.76 -21.02
C LEU A 216 -3.90 -11.40 -21.38
N ARG A 217 -2.58 -11.27 -21.51
CA ARG A 217 -1.92 -10.05 -21.99
C ARG A 217 -2.44 -9.62 -23.35
N ASP A 218 -2.51 -10.54 -24.29
CA ASP A 218 -2.90 -10.23 -25.67
C ASP A 218 -4.38 -9.85 -25.75
N ARG A 219 -5.23 -10.45 -24.90
CA ARG A 219 -6.63 -10.06 -24.70
C ARG A 219 -6.77 -8.68 -24.05
N LEU A 220 -5.99 -8.39 -23.01
CA LEU A 220 -5.95 -7.06 -22.38
C LEU A 220 -5.53 -5.98 -23.39
N ALA A 221 -4.55 -6.26 -24.26
CA ALA A 221 -4.14 -5.34 -25.31
C ALA A 221 -5.28 -5.09 -26.32
N ALA A 222 -5.95 -6.14 -26.79
CA ALA A 222 -7.08 -6.01 -27.71
C ALA A 222 -8.27 -5.25 -27.09
N TRP A 223 -8.61 -5.54 -25.84
CA TRP A 223 -9.63 -4.82 -25.09
C TRP A 223 -9.25 -3.36 -24.87
N ALA A 224 -8.01 -3.08 -24.47
CA ALA A 224 -7.48 -1.74 -24.25
C ALA A 224 -7.58 -0.86 -25.51
N ASP A 225 -7.25 -1.41 -26.67
CA ASP A 225 -7.40 -0.70 -27.95
C ASP A 225 -8.86 -0.37 -28.26
N GLY A 226 -9.81 -1.21 -27.84
CA GLY A 226 -11.24 -0.97 -27.98
C GLY A 226 -11.82 0.11 -27.08
N VAL A 227 -11.19 0.39 -25.92
CA VAL A 227 -11.68 1.37 -24.93
C VAL A 227 -10.82 2.64 -24.83
N ARG A 228 -9.73 2.72 -25.61
CA ARG A 228 -8.75 3.83 -25.56
C ARG A 228 -9.39 5.20 -25.72
N ASP A 229 -10.25 5.36 -26.72
CA ASP A 229 -10.91 6.65 -27.01
C ASP A 229 -11.87 7.06 -25.89
N GLN A 230 -12.59 6.10 -25.30
CA GLN A 230 -13.47 6.34 -24.15
C GLN A 230 -12.67 6.83 -22.93
N LEU A 231 -11.49 6.27 -22.70
CA LEU A 231 -10.66 6.59 -21.53
C LEU A 231 -9.89 7.91 -21.67
N HIS A 232 -9.54 8.34 -22.88
CA HIS A 232 -8.86 9.61 -23.09
C HIS A 232 -9.68 10.83 -22.62
N GLU A 233 -11.01 10.72 -22.60
CA GLU A 233 -11.91 11.76 -22.11
C GLU A 233 -12.51 11.45 -20.72
N ALA A 234 -12.11 10.33 -20.10
CA ALA A 234 -12.73 9.86 -18.87
C ALA A 234 -12.31 10.72 -17.67
N TRP A 235 -13.31 11.07 -16.84
CA TRP A 235 -13.11 11.69 -15.54
C TRP A 235 -13.94 10.93 -14.50
N PRO A 236 -13.39 9.85 -13.90
CA PRO A 236 -14.17 8.99 -13.03
C PRO A 236 -14.57 9.71 -11.73
N GLU A 237 -15.74 9.36 -11.21
CA GLU A 237 -16.15 9.79 -9.87
C GLU A 237 -15.33 9.05 -8.82
N LEU A 238 -14.48 9.79 -8.10
CA LEU A 238 -13.67 9.29 -6.99
C LEU A 238 -14.49 9.21 -5.68
N PRO A 239 -14.14 8.30 -4.76
CA PRO A 239 -14.78 8.24 -3.44
C PRO A 239 -14.54 9.51 -2.60
N ASP A 240 -15.50 9.83 -1.73
CA ASP A 240 -15.39 10.97 -0.81
C ASP A 240 -14.12 10.89 0.05
N GLY A 241 -13.42 12.02 0.20
CA GLY A 241 -12.19 12.13 0.99
C GLY A 241 -10.92 11.58 0.32
N ILE A 242 -11.01 11.13 -0.93
CA ILE A 242 -9.86 10.81 -1.78
C ILE A 242 -9.49 12.06 -2.58
N SER A 243 -8.44 12.75 -2.14
CA SER A 243 -7.91 13.96 -2.77
C SER A 243 -6.40 13.85 -3.00
N ASP A 244 -5.83 14.82 -3.72
CA ASP A 244 -4.39 15.00 -3.90
C ASP A 244 -3.70 13.74 -4.47
N ARG A 245 -2.58 13.30 -3.90
CA ARG A 245 -1.83 12.14 -4.40
C ARG A 245 -2.65 10.85 -4.44
N PRO A 246 -3.45 10.49 -3.42
CA PRO A 246 -4.38 9.38 -3.52
C PRO A 246 -5.32 9.46 -4.74
N ALA A 247 -5.81 10.65 -5.09
CA ALA A 247 -6.65 10.84 -6.28
C ALA A 247 -5.84 10.59 -7.56
N ASP A 248 -4.67 11.20 -7.70
CA ASP A 248 -3.75 10.96 -8.85
C ASP A 248 -3.45 9.45 -9.03
N VAL A 249 -3.23 8.72 -7.92
CA VAL A 249 -2.89 7.29 -7.94
C VAL A 249 -4.09 6.42 -8.36
N TRP A 250 -5.30 6.73 -7.89
CA TRP A 250 -6.46 5.86 -8.08
C TRP A 250 -7.32 6.21 -9.29
N GLU A 251 -7.23 7.43 -9.80
CA GLU A 251 -7.99 7.87 -10.98
C GLU A 251 -7.81 6.93 -12.19
N PRO A 252 -6.57 6.55 -12.60
CA PRO A 252 -6.41 5.64 -13.74
C PRO A 252 -7.06 4.27 -13.52
N LEU A 253 -7.00 3.74 -12.30
CA LEU A 253 -7.55 2.41 -12.00
C LEU A 253 -9.08 2.44 -11.95
N ILE A 254 -9.67 3.51 -11.41
CA ILE A 254 -11.13 3.66 -11.38
C ILE A 254 -11.66 3.92 -12.80
N ALA A 255 -10.95 4.68 -13.63
CA ALA A 255 -11.31 4.86 -15.03
C ALA A 255 -11.31 3.52 -15.79
N VAL A 256 -10.27 2.69 -15.61
CA VAL A 256 -10.22 1.32 -16.16
C VAL A 256 -11.39 0.47 -15.68
N ALA A 257 -11.74 0.54 -14.39
CA ALA A 257 -12.87 -0.20 -13.83
C ALA A 257 -14.22 0.27 -14.42
N ASP A 258 -14.40 1.57 -14.57
CA ASP A 258 -15.60 2.18 -15.17
C ASP A 258 -15.74 1.79 -16.66
N ALA A 259 -14.64 1.72 -17.41
CA ALA A 259 -14.63 1.23 -18.79
C ALA A 259 -14.89 -0.29 -18.89
N ALA A 260 -14.40 -1.08 -17.94
CA ALA A 260 -14.65 -2.52 -17.91
C ALA A 260 -16.11 -2.85 -17.57
N GLY A 261 -16.75 -2.03 -16.73
CA GLY A 261 -18.14 -2.20 -16.31
C GLY A 261 -18.35 -3.41 -15.39
N GLY A 262 -19.58 -3.92 -15.34
CA GLY A 262 -19.95 -5.02 -14.45
C GLY A 262 -19.79 -4.65 -12.97
N HIS A 263 -19.14 -5.50 -12.18
CA HIS A 263 -18.92 -5.29 -10.74
C HIS A 263 -17.64 -4.49 -10.42
N TRP A 264 -16.77 -4.28 -11.41
CA TRP A 264 -15.48 -3.61 -11.24
C TRP A 264 -15.57 -2.16 -10.75
N PRO A 265 -16.48 -1.30 -11.25
CA PRO A 265 -16.63 0.07 -10.76
C PRO A 265 -16.84 0.17 -9.25
N ALA A 266 -17.69 -0.70 -8.69
CA ALA A 266 -17.99 -0.73 -7.27
C ALA A 266 -16.82 -1.29 -6.46
N ARG A 267 -16.20 -2.38 -6.94
CA ARG A 267 -15.03 -2.99 -6.30
C ARG A 267 -13.83 -2.07 -6.28
N ALA A 268 -13.58 -1.32 -7.36
CA ALA A 268 -12.47 -0.37 -7.47
C ALA A 268 -12.58 0.75 -6.42
N ARG A 269 -13.77 1.34 -6.27
CA ARG A 269 -14.03 2.39 -5.27
C ARG A 269 -13.89 1.86 -3.84
N ALA A 270 -14.42 0.66 -3.57
CA ALA A 270 -14.24 0.01 -2.28
C ALA A 270 -12.76 -0.29 -1.97
N ALA A 271 -12.02 -0.81 -2.96
CA ALA A 271 -10.59 -1.09 -2.84
C ALA A 271 -9.77 0.19 -2.61
N CYS A 272 -10.10 1.27 -3.32
CA CYS A 272 -9.50 2.59 -3.15
C CYS A 272 -9.60 3.06 -1.69
N VAL A 273 -10.83 3.11 -1.15
CA VAL A 273 -11.07 3.55 0.23
C VAL A 273 -10.30 2.66 1.21
N GLN A 274 -10.38 1.34 1.06
CA GLN A 274 -9.72 0.40 1.96
C GLN A 274 -8.19 0.56 1.96
N LEU A 275 -7.56 0.59 0.79
CA LEU A 275 -6.10 0.64 0.68
C LEU A 275 -5.53 2.02 1.03
N VAL A 276 -6.23 3.11 0.68
CA VAL A 276 -5.83 4.46 1.11
C VAL A 276 -5.96 4.62 2.62
N THR A 277 -7.04 4.09 3.22
CA THR A 277 -7.22 4.11 4.68
C THR A 277 -6.15 3.28 5.38
N ALA A 278 -5.85 2.08 4.87
CA ALA A 278 -4.79 1.23 5.40
C ALA A 278 -3.41 1.90 5.29
N ALA A 279 -3.13 2.60 4.19
CA ALA A 279 -1.89 3.35 4.01
C ALA A 279 -1.77 4.49 5.03
N LYS A 280 -2.86 5.24 5.30
CA LYS A 280 -2.89 6.28 6.34
C LYS A 280 -2.71 5.71 7.75
N ALA A 281 -3.31 4.57 8.06
CA ALA A 281 -3.19 3.92 9.36
C ALA A 281 -1.78 3.36 9.62
N ASN A 282 -1.07 2.99 8.55
CA ASN A 282 0.29 2.45 8.61
C ASN A 282 1.37 3.52 8.34
N ASP A 283 0.98 4.76 8.06
CA ASP A 283 1.86 5.90 8.19
C ASP A 283 2.19 6.01 9.68
N LYS A 284 3.39 5.60 10.06
CA LYS A 284 3.87 5.69 11.45
C LYS A 284 3.96 7.14 11.94
N GLY A 285 3.62 8.10 11.07
CA GLY A 285 3.89 9.51 11.23
C GLY A 285 5.38 9.74 11.10
N SER A 286 5.78 10.85 10.51
CA SER A 286 7.16 11.30 10.75
C SER A 286 7.34 11.49 12.25
N VAL A 287 8.57 11.32 12.75
CA VAL A 287 8.90 11.64 14.15
C VAL A 287 8.41 13.06 14.49
N GLY A 288 8.43 13.99 13.54
CA GLY A 288 7.87 15.33 13.72
C GLY A 288 6.34 15.37 13.91
N ILE A 289 5.56 14.56 13.17
CA ILE A 289 4.11 14.48 13.36
C ILE A 289 3.79 13.86 14.73
N ARG A 290 4.52 12.82 15.12
CA ARG A 290 4.40 12.25 16.47
C ARG A 290 4.73 13.28 17.55
N LEU A 291 5.79 14.06 17.36
CA LEU A 291 6.14 15.18 18.25
C LEU A 291 4.99 16.19 18.35
N LEU A 292 4.38 16.59 17.24
CA LEU A 292 3.24 17.51 17.25
C LEU A 292 2.04 16.92 18.00
N ALA A 293 1.74 15.63 17.81
CA ALA A 293 0.65 14.95 18.50
C ALA A 293 0.89 14.86 20.02
N ASP A 294 2.08 14.42 20.43
CA ASP A 294 2.46 14.32 21.85
C ASP A 294 2.49 15.70 22.50
N LEU A 295 2.95 16.74 21.78
CA LEU A 295 2.88 18.13 22.25
C LEU A 295 1.44 18.62 22.41
N ARG A 296 0.52 18.28 21.48
CA ARG A 296 -0.90 18.63 21.62
C ARG A 296 -1.47 18.06 22.91
N ASP A 297 -1.08 16.82 23.22
CA ASP A 297 -1.53 16.09 24.39
C ASP A 297 -0.90 16.64 25.69
N ILE A 298 0.37 17.04 25.67
CA ILE A 298 1.05 17.70 26.80
C ILE A 298 0.46 19.08 27.06
N PHE A 299 0.18 19.86 26.01
CA PHE A 299 -0.39 21.20 26.16
C PHE A 299 -1.75 21.14 26.84
N ASN A 300 -2.61 20.17 26.51
CA ASN A 300 -3.89 19.90 27.18
C ASN A 300 -4.71 21.17 27.55
N GLY A 301 -4.79 22.14 26.63
CA GLY A 301 -5.50 23.41 26.85
C GLY A 301 -4.69 24.54 27.52
N ALA A 302 -3.44 24.31 27.91
CA ALA A 302 -2.53 25.37 28.33
C ALA A 302 -2.23 26.34 27.19
N GLU A 303 -2.12 27.64 27.47
CA GLU A 303 -1.81 28.63 26.44
C GLU A 303 -0.32 28.66 26.07
N ARG A 304 0.56 28.33 27.01
CA ARG A 304 2.01 28.41 26.87
C ARG A 304 2.74 27.44 27.81
N MET A 305 3.85 26.88 27.36
CA MET A 305 4.69 25.98 28.15
C MET A 305 6.17 26.26 27.91
N LEU A 306 7.01 26.03 28.93
CA LEU A 306 8.46 26.22 28.80
C LEU A 306 9.08 25.07 28.00
N SER A 307 10.15 25.36 27.27
CA SER A 307 10.86 24.34 26.50
C SER A 307 11.45 23.25 27.39
N ALA A 308 11.86 23.59 28.62
CA ALA A 308 12.33 22.61 29.60
C ALA A 308 11.20 21.67 30.03
N ASP A 309 10.08 22.22 30.50
CA ASP A 309 8.92 21.44 30.93
C ASP A 309 8.35 20.53 29.83
N LEU A 310 8.38 20.99 28.58
CA LEU A 310 7.98 20.16 27.43
C LEU A 310 8.94 18.99 27.21
N VAL A 311 10.25 19.21 27.27
CA VAL A 311 11.25 18.13 27.13
C VAL A 311 11.15 17.13 28.27
N ASP A 312 10.95 17.60 29.50
CA ASP A 312 10.81 16.74 30.67
C ASP A 312 9.56 15.86 30.55
N GLN A 313 8.43 16.42 30.13
CA GLN A 313 7.19 15.66 29.92
C GLN A 313 7.28 14.71 28.73
N LEU A 314 7.90 15.12 27.63
CA LEU A 314 8.13 14.24 26.47
C LEU A 314 9.02 13.06 26.86
N THR A 315 10.14 13.30 27.55
CA THR A 315 11.07 12.22 27.94
C THR A 315 10.52 11.30 29.02
N ALA A 316 9.49 11.72 29.77
CA ALA A 316 8.79 10.89 30.75
C ALA A 316 7.70 9.97 30.14
N MET A 317 7.44 10.04 28.83
CA MET A 317 6.47 9.17 28.17
C MET A 317 7.07 7.79 27.86
N ASP A 318 6.61 6.75 28.57
CA ASP A 318 7.11 5.37 28.43
C ASP A 318 6.93 4.80 27.01
N ASP A 319 5.80 5.11 26.36
CA ASP A 319 5.48 4.58 25.03
C ASP A 319 6.06 5.42 23.87
N ALA A 320 6.82 6.49 24.16
CA ALA A 320 7.31 7.46 23.17
C ALA A 320 8.84 7.46 23.02
N PRO A 321 9.38 7.80 21.83
CA PRO A 321 10.81 7.65 21.55
C PRO A 321 11.67 8.75 22.18
N TRP A 322 11.07 9.69 22.93
CA TRP A 322 11.74 10.93 23.34
C TRP A 322 12.86 10.69 24.36
N ALA A 323 12.76 9.65 25.19
CA ALA A 323 13.80 9.29 26.15
C ALA A 323 15.07 8.72 25.48
N ASP A 324 14.93 8.14 24.29
CA ASP A 324 16.01 7.47 23.55
C ASP A 324 15.90 7.73 22.04
N LEU A 325 15.85 9.01 21.67
CA LEU A 325 15.77 9.44 20.29
C LEU A 325 17.16 9.33 19.64
N ASP A 326 17.35 8.31 18.80
CA ASP A 326 18.62 7.98 18.15
C ASP A 326 19.77 7.74 19.16
N GLY A 327 19.49 7.05 20.26
CA GLY A 327 20.48 6.74 21.30
C GLY A 327 20.67 7.85 22.34
N LYS A 328 19.87 8.92 22.30
CA LYS A 328 20.00 10.09 23.18
C LYS A 328 18.63 10.67 23.59
N PRO A 329 18.50 11.17 24.84
CA PRO A 329 17.30 11.90 25.24
C PRO A 329 17.08 13.16 24.41
N LEU A 330 15.80 13.49 24.16
CA LEU A 330 15.40 14.74 23.52
C LEU A 330 15.93 15.94 24.32
N THR A 331 16.40 16.97 23.62
CA THR A 331 16.90 18.21 24.24
C THR A 331 16.11 19.41 23.74
N THR A 332 16.14 20.54 24.45
CA THR A 332 15.48 21.79 24.01
C THR A 332 15.98 22.28 22.65
N ARG A 333 17.26 22.04 22.34
CA ARG A 333 17.85 22.34 21.02
C ARG A 333 17.31 21.42 19.93
N ALA A 334 17.17 20.12 20.21
CA ALA A 334 16.58 19.17 19.28
C ALA A 334 15.09 19.49 19.04
N LEU A 335 14.34 19.78 20.11
CA LEU A 335 12.95 20.23 20.05
C LEU A 335 12.79 21.48 19.17
N ALA A 336 13.64 22.50 19.36
CA ALA A 336 13.60 23.72 18.56
C ALA A 336 13.95 23.50 17.09
N ARG A 337 14.89 22.58 16.80
CA ARG A 337 15.21 22.20 15.42
C ARG A 337 14.01 21.51 14.76
N MET A 338 13.43 20.51 15.43
CA MET A 338 12.30 19.72 14.88
C MET A 338 11.04 20.57 14.70
N LEU A 339 10.71 21.45 15.65
CA LEU A 339 9.57 22.35 15.50
C LEU A 339 9.82 23.43 14.44
N GLY A 340 11.08 23.84 14.24
CA GLY A 340 11.44 24.81 13.22
C GLY A 340 11.25 24.33 11.78
N ASP A 341 11.06 23.03 11.56
CA ASP A 341 10.71 22.44 10.26
C ASP A 341 9.22 22.68 9.90
N TYR A 342 8.41 23.09 10.89
CA TYR A 342 7.01 23.47 10.73
C TYR A 342 6.83 24.99 10.77
N VAL A 343 5.70 25.46 10.26
CA VAL A 343 5.36 26.89 10.19
C VAL A 343 4.06 27.20 10.91
N THR A 344 3.96 28.44 11.38
CA THR A 344 2.73 29.05 11.91
C THR A 344 1.76 29.41 10.78
N ALA A 345 0.55 29.85 11.12
CA ALA A 345 -0.44 30.32 10.15
C ALA A 345 0.04 31.49 9.27
N ASP A 346 0.97 32.31 9.80
CA ASP A 346 1.60 33.43 9.09
C ASP A 346 2.81 32.98 8.24
N ASN A 347 3.03 31.66 8.10
CA ASN A 347 4.13 31.04 7.35
C ASN A 347 5.53 31.31 7.93
N ASP A 348 5.62 31.72 9.21
CA ASP A 348 6.87 31.84 9.95
C ASP A 348 7.25 30.51 10.63
N PRO A 349 8.54 30.10 10.65
CA PRO A 349 8.95 28.87 11.33
C PRO A 349 8.61 28.90 12.82
N ILE A 350 8.11 27.78 13.36
CA ILE A 350 7.76 27.67 14.77
C ILE A 350 9.03 27.72 15.63
N LYS A 351 9.17 28.78 16.42
CA LYS A 351 10.37 29.06 17.23
C LYS A 351 10.02 29.31 18.69
N PRO A 352 10.92 28.99 19.63
CA PRO A 352 10.68 29.27 21.04
C PRO A 352 10.72 30.77 21.32
N ARG A 353 9.67 31.26 21.98
CA ARG A 353 9.49 32.65 22.41
C ARG A 353 9.94 32.84 23.84
N ASN A 354 10.19 34.10 24.21
CA ASN A 354 10.52 34.49 25.58
C ASN A 354 9.24 34.50 26.42
N ILE A 355 9.19 33.67 27.46
CA ILE A 355 8.08 33.55 28.40
C ILE A 355 8.54 34.08 29.76
N LYS A 356 7.83 35.09 30.27
CA LYS A 356 8.07 35.63 31.62
C LYS A 356 7.51 34.66 32.67
N THR A 357 8.37 34.17 33.55
CA THR A 357 8.06 33.19 34.63
C THR A 357 8.18 33.80 36.02
N GLY A 358 8.60 35.06 36.13
CA GLY A 358 8.67 35.80 37.39
C GLY A 358 9.06 37.27 37.19
N PRO A 359 9.30 38.03 38.27
CA PRO A 359 9.59 39.46 38.21
C PRO A 359 10.81 39.82 37.35
N ARG A 360 11.83 38.93 37.30
CA ARG A 360 13.07 39.09 36.52
C ARG A 360 13.51 37.81 35.80
N THR A 361 12.63 36.81 35.68
CA THR A 361 12.97 35.52 35.08
C THR A 361 12.24 35.37 33.76
N VAL A 362 13.01 35.14 32.70
CA VAL A 362 12.51 34.87 31.35
C VAL A 362 13.12 33.56 30.89
N ALA A 363 12.28 32.63 30.47
CA ALA A 363 12.69 31.34 29.92
C ALA A 363 12.16 31.20 28.49
N LYS A 364 12.73 30.26 27.74
CA LYS A 364 12.26 29.91 26.40
C LYS A 364 11.09 28.93 26.48
N GLY A 365 10.11 29.09 25.60
CA GLY A 365 8.97 28.19 25.50
C GLY A 365 8.11 28.43 24.29
N TYR A 366 6.99 27.72 24.19
CA TYR A 366 6.10 27.72 23.04
C TYR A 366 4.69 28.14 23.45
N TYR A 367 3.99 28.80 22.54
CA TYR A 367 2.58 29.14 22.69
C TYR A 367 1.74 28.15 21.88
N ALA A 368 0.61 27.73 22.45
CA ALA A 368 -0.33 26.85 21.77
C ALA A 368 -0.83 27.46 20.44
N ALA A 369 -1.00 28.78 20.41
CA ALA A 369 -1.40 29.51 19.20
C ALA A 369 -0.40 29.35 18.04
N ASP A 370 0.91 29.31 18.33
CA ASP A 370 1.94 29.14 17.30
C ASP A 370 1.95 27.69 16.76
N LEU A 371 1.44 26.72 17.53
CA LEU A 371 1.35 25.30 17.17
C LEU A 371 -0.03 24.90 16.62
N ALA A 372 -1.05 25.74 16.77
CA ALA A 372 -2.45 25.39 16.50
C ALA A 372 -2.71 24.99 15.04
N ASP A 373 -2.13 25.74 14.09
CA ASP A 373 -2.26 25.43 12.65
C ASP A 373 -1.54 24.12 12.30
N ALA A 374 -0.35 23.88 12.85
CA ALA A 374 0.36 22.62 12.68
C ALA A 374 -0.41 21.43 13.29
N TRP A 375 -1.01 21.60 14.47
CA TRP A 375 -1.89 20.58 15.06
C TRP A 375 -3.11 20.29 14.19
N LEU A 376 -3.75 21.33 13.64
CA LEU A 376 -4.91 21.18 12.76
C LEU A 376 -4.57 20.40 11.47
N ARG A 377 -3.38 20.64 10.91
CA ARG A 377 -2.95 20.03 9.63
C ARG A 377 -2.40 18.62 9.76
N TYR A 378 -1.60 18.38 10.80
CA TYR A 378 -0.76 17.18 10.89
C TYR A 378 -1.23 16.19 11.95
N CYS A 379 -1.99 16.63 12.96
CA CYS A 379 -2.44 15.74 14.02
C CYS A 379 -3.86 15.26 13.72
N PRO A 380 -4.11 13.95 13.56
CA PRO A 380 -5.45 13.43 13.34
C PRO A 380 -6.39 13.86 14.48
N LEU A 381 -7.65 14.14 14.12
CA LEU A 381 -8.73 14.36 15.08
C LEU A 381 -8.87 13.09 15.91
N ARG A 382 -8.85 13.22 17.24
CA ARG A 382 -9.09 12.06 18.12
C ARG A 382 -10.48 11.52 17.78
N SER A 383 -10.55 10.25 17.37
CA SER A 383 -11.82 9.51 17.37
C SER A 383 -12.39 9.60 18.79
N GLN A 384 -13.57 10.18 18.95
CA GLN A 384 -14.28 10.15 20.24
C GLN A 384 -14.83 8.73 20.50
N GLU A 385 -13.94 7.75 20.62
CA GLU A 385 -14.28 6.36 20.97
C GLU A 385 -13.19 5.79 21.87
N SER A 386 -12.97 6.39 23.04
CA SER A 386 -12.19 5.77 24.13
C SER A 386 -12.59 6.26 25.51
N ALA A 387 -13.82 6.76 25.66
CA ALA A 387 -14.36 7.22 26.94
C ALA A 387 -15.67 6.52 27.32
N THR A 388 -15.77 5.20 27.12
CA THR A 388 -16.74 4.33 27.82
C THR A 388 -16.38 2.87 27.60
N SER A 389 -15.45 2.33 28.41
CA SER A 389 -15.30 0.88 28.62
C SER A 389 -14.51 0.62 29.89
N ALA A 390 -14.97 1.17 31.00
CA ALA A 390 -14.58 0.75 32.33
C ALA A 390 -15.76 0.97 33.26
N THR A 391 -16.69 0.01 33.27
CA THR A 391 -17.42 -0.53 34.45
C THR A 391 -18.63 -1.31 33.93
N ALA A 392 -18.50 -2.64 33.89
CA ALA A 392 -19.53 -3.64 34.19
C ALA A 392 -19.26 -4.94 33.41
N ALA A 393 -18.52 -5.87 34.01
CA ALA A 393 -18.68 -7.29 33.76
C ALA A 393 -18.06 -8.08 34.92
N THR A 394 -18.86 -8.25 35.98
CA THR A 394 -18.62 -9.25 37.01
C THR A 394 -18.64 -10.63 36.37
N ALA A 395 -17.69 -11.48 36.76
CA ALA A 395 -17.44 -12.80 36.22
C ALA A 395 -18.65 -13.75 36.33
N GLN A 396 -19.03 -14.38 35.21
CA GLN A 396 -19.60 -15.72 35.21
C GLN A 396 -18.83 -16.58 34.21
N VAL A 397 -18.00 -17.46 34.76
CA VAL A 397 -17.24 -18.48 34.02
C VAL A 397 -18.23 -19.57 33.58
N ARG A 398 -18.27 -19.86 32.28
CA ARG A 398 -18.92 -21.04 31.72
C ARG A 398 -17.83 -21.94 31.11
N PRO A 399 -17.64 -23.19 31.55
CA PRO A 399 -16.61 -24.06 31.00
C PRO A 399 -17.02 -24.60 29.62
N LEU A 400 -16.11 -24.53 28.66
CA LEU A 400 -16.23 -25.04 27.29
C LEU A 400 -15.59 -26.43 27.20
N PHE A 401 -16.22 -27.48 27.73
CA PHE A 401 -16.01 -28.87 27.29
C PHE A 401 -17.25 -29.72 27.62
N PRO A 402 -17.83 -30.47 26.67
CA PRO A 402 -18.87 -31.44 26.98
C PRO A 402 -18.24 -32.69 27.62
N VAL A 403 -18.72 -33.04 28.81
CA VAL A 403 -18.45 -34.31 29.49
C VAL A 403 -19.13 -35.42 28.70
N ALA A 404 -18.38 -36.49 28.41
CA ALA A 404 -18.85 -37.67 27.70
C ALA A 404 -20.10 -38.28 28.36
N GLU A 405 -21.10 -38.63 27.54
CA GLU A 405 -22.27 -39.39 27.97
C GLU A 405 -21.90 -40.85 28.29
N PRO A 406 -22.51 -41.46 29.31
CA PRO A 406 -22.31 -42.87 29.62
C PRO A 406 -23.04 -43.77 28.61
N VAL A 407 -22.29 -44.72 28.05
CA VAL A 407 -22.73 -45.76 27.12
C VAL A 407 -23.80 -46.64 27.75
N ALA A 408 -24.93 -46.79 27.06
CA ALA A 408 -26.00 -47.73 27.41
C ALA A 408 -25.56 -49.17 27.08
N VAL A 409 -25.72 -50.05 28.07
CA VAL A 409 -25.46 -51.49 27.98
C VAL A 409 -26.70 -52.18 27.41
N ALA A 410 -26.57 -52.84 26.27
CA ALA A 410 -27.18 -54.14 25.97
C ALA A 410 -26.74 -54.57 24.56
N ASP A 411 -25.97 -55.66 24.47
CA ASP A 411 -26.33 -56.68 23.50
C ASP A 411 -25.81 -58.05 23.93
N THR A 412 -26.65 -59.02 23.59
CA THR A 412 -26.78 -60.36 24.13
C THR A 412 -25.64 -61.33 23.76
N ASN A 413 -25.37 -62.21 24.73
CA ASN A 413 -24.57 -63.44 24.72
C ASN A 413 -24.73 -64.30 23.43
N PRO A 414 -23.73 -65.13 23.04
CA PRO A 414 -23.78 -66.53 23.51
C PRO A 414 -22.42 -67.30 23.68
N LEU A 415 -22.40 -68.14 24.75
CA LEU A 415 -21.84 -69.52 24.91
C LEU A 415 -20.31 -69.79 24.81
N PRO A 416 -19.78 -70.90 25.39
CA PRO A 416 -20.14 -71.66 26.60
C PRO A 416 -18.93 -71.93 27.56
N ALA A 417 -19.21 -72.65 28.66
CA ALA A 417 -18.36 -72.94 29.82
C ALA A 417 -17.11 -73.84 29.57
N PRO A 418 -16.13 -73.87 30.50
CA PRO A 418 -15.19 -74.99 30.63
C PRO A 418 -15.66 -76.02 31.67
N GLU A 419 -15.47 -77.29 31.30
CA GLU A 419 -15.75 -78.50 32.07
C GLU A 419 -14.82 -78.68 33.28
N HIS A 420 -15.34 -79.37 34.30
CA HIS A 420 -14.54 -80.25 35.14
C HIS A 420 -14.62 -81.67 34.57
N ALA A 421 -13.48 -82.26 34.19
CA ALA A 421 -12.99 -83.55 34.70
C ALA A 421 -11.84 -84.11 33.83
N THR A 422 -10.80 -84.52 34.51
CA THR A 422 -9.78 -85.48 34.06
C THR A 422 -10.38 -86.84 33.70
N ALA A 423 -9.86 -87.47 32.63
CA ALA A 423 -9.34 -88.85 32.59
C ALA A 423 -9.68 -89.62 31.28
N GLU A 424 -8.60 -90.01 30.59
CA GLU A 424 -8.32 -91.33 29.99
C GLU A 424 -9.13 -91.92 28.81
N ALA A 425 -8.33 -92.25 27.78
CA ALA A 425 -8.21 -93.56 27.11
C ALA A 425 -8.92 -93.81 25.76
N ALA A 426 -8.06 -93.81 24.73
CA ALA A 426 -7.85 -94.87 23.73
C ALA A 426 -8.95 -95.22 22.68
N LEU A 427 -8.66 -94.81 21.42
CA LEU A 427 -8.55 -95.59 20.15
C LEU A 427 -9.65 -96.59 19.72
N PRO A 428 -9.74 -96.94 18.42
CA PRO A 428 -9.04 -96.42 17.25
C PRO A 428 -9.93 -95.60 16.28
#